data_AF-A0A1B7UHK2-F1
#
_entry.id   AF-A0A1B7UHK2-F1
#
_cell.length_a   1.000
_cell.length_b   1.000
_cell.length_c   1.000
_cell.angle_alpha   90.00
_cell.angle_beta   90.00
_cell.angle_gamma   90.00
#
_symmetry.space_group_name_H-M   'P 1'
#
loop_
_entity.id
_entity.type
_entity.pdbx_description
1 polymer ?
#
loop_
_entity_poly.entity_id
_entity_poly.type
_entity_poly.pdbx_seq_one_letter_code
_entity_poly.pdbx_strand_id
1 'polypeptide(L)'
;MNLIEWIGYIPAVIFPAATLMQLWHLLKTKTSAGVPAFTWLAFAVGNLSLYVYAEKYTELQSIIGQLATAALQIYVVFLIFKYRKNTVK
;
A
#
# COMPACT_ATOMS: atom_id res chain seq x y z
N MET A 1 9.00 -22.35 -14.25
CA MET A 1 8.21 -21.11 -14.14
C MET A 1 7.28 -21.02 -15.32
N ASN A 2 5.97 -21.00 -15.11
CA ASN A 2 4.98 -20.82 -16.20
C ASN A 2 4.54 -19.35 -16.31
N LEU A 3 3.77 -19.01 -17.36
CA LEU A 3 3.31 -17.64 -17.61
C LEU A 3 2.48 -17.05 -16.45
N ILE A 4 1.66 -17.88 -15.79
CA ILE A 4 0.79 -17.46 -14.68
C ILE A 4 1.61 -17.08 -13.46
N GLU A 5 2.67 -17.84 -13.15
CA GLU A 5 3.59 -17.53 -12.06
C GLU A 5 4.31 -16.21 -12.31
N TRP A 6 4.75 -15.94 -13.55
CA TRP A 6 5.36 -14.66 -13.92
C TRP A 6 4.39 -13.48 -13.78
N ILE A 7 3.15 -13.64 -14.21
CA ILE A 7 2.11 -12.60 -14.08
C ILE A 7 1.81 -12.33 -12.60
N GLY A 8 1.87 -13.36 -11.73
CA GLY A 8 1.70 -13.22 -10.28
C GLY A 8 2.72 -12.29 -9.61
N TYR A 9 3.93 -12.16 -10.18
CA TYR A 9 4.94 -11.22 -9.69
C TYR A 9 4.66 -9.76 -10.07
N ILE A 10 3.84 -9.49 -11.09
CA ILE A 10 3.57 -8.11 -11.53
C ILE A 10 2.90 -7.30 -10.41
N PRO A 11 1.77 -7.73 -9.81
CA PRO A 11 1.19 -7.03 -8.66
C PRO A 11 2.17 -6.92 -7.48
N ALA A 12 2.96 -7.97 -7.25
CA ALA A 12 3.94 -8.02 -6.16
C ALA A 12 5.08 -7.01 -6.30
N VAL A 13 5.29 -6.44 -7.49
CA VAL A 13 6.26 -5.35 -7.71
C VAL A 13 5.56 -4.01 -7.83
N ILE A 14 4.48 -3.92 -8.61
CA ILE A 14 3.83 -2.65 -8.95
C ILE A 14 3.17 -2.00 -7.74
N PHE A 15 2.43 -2.76 -6.93
CA PHE A 15 1.73 -2.19 -5.77
C PHE A 15 2.67 -1.67 -4.67
N PRO A 16 3.72 -2.40 -4.24
CA PRO A 16 4.67 -1.85 -3.30
C PRO A 16 5.45 -0.68 -3.89
N ALA A 17 5.87 -0.73 -5.16
CA ALA A 17 6.56 0.39 -5.80
C ALA A 17 5.71 1.66 -5.82
N ALA A 18 4.44 1.58 -6.22
CA ALA A 18 3.52 2.71 -6.21
C ALA A 18 3.31 3.26 -4.79
N THR A 19 3.19 2.38 -3.79
CA THR A 19 3.04 2.79 -2.38
C THR A 19 4.29 3.47 -1.85
N LEU A 20 5.49 2.96 -2.18
CA LEU A 20 6.76 3.57 -1.81
C LEU A 20 6.92 4.97 -2.42
N MET A 21 6.47 5.17 -3.66
CA MET A 21 6.48 6.50 -4.29
C MET A 21 5.58 7.48 -3.54
N GLN A 22 4.40 7.06 -3.09
CA GLN A 22 3.53 7.89 -2.25
C GLN A 22 4.17 8.21 -0.90
N LEU A 23 4.78 7.21 -0.25
CA LEU A 23 5.48 7.38 1.01
C LEU A 23 6.62 8.39 0.87
N TRP A 24 7.45 8.23 -0.16
CA TRP A 24 8.53 9.16 -0.46
C TRP A 24 8.01 10.58 -0.69
N HIS A 25 6.91 10.74 -1.44
CA HIS A 25 6.26 12.03 -1.63
C HIS A 25 5.82 12.67 -0.31
N LEU A 26 5.12 11.92 0.56
CA LEU A 26 4.66 12.43 1.86
C LEU A 26 5.84 12.80 2.78
N LEU A 27 6.88 11.96 2.85
CA LEU A 27 8.06 12.21 3.68
C LEU A 27 8.86 13.41 3.19
N LYS A 28 8.97 13.61 1.88
CA LYS A 28 9.70 14.72 1.27
C LYS A 28 8.95 16.05 1.40
N THR A 29 7.65 16.05 1.11
CA THR A 29 6.84 17.29 1.08
C THR A 29 6.28 17.67 2.45
N LYS A 30 6.18 16.70 3.38
CA LYS A 30 5.60 16.88 4.73
C LYS A 30 4.21 17.53 4.70
N THR A 31 3.43 17.26 3.67
CA THR A 31 2.04 17.68 3.51
C THR A 31 1.21 16.54 2.97
N SER A 32 -0.03 16.42 3.43
CA SER A 32 -0.99 15.44 2.93
C SER A 32 -2.10 16.03 2.04
N ALA A 33 -1.94 17.30 1.63
CA ALA A 33 -2.87 17.96 0.73
C ALA A 33 -3.05 17.15 -0.57
N GLY A 34 -4.30 16.84 -0.93
CA GLY A 34 -4.63 16.05 -2.12
C GLY A 34 -4.47 14.53 -1.99
N VAL A 35 -4.09 14.01 -0.82
CA VAL A 35 -3.91 12.57 -0.59
C VAL A 35 -5.04 12.03 0.31
N PRO A 36 -6.03 11.30 -0.25
CA PRO A 36 -7.22 10.88 0.49
C PRO A 36 -6.93 9.69 1.42
N ALA A 37 -7.06 9.90 2.75
CA ALA A 37 -6.79 8.87 3.76
C ALA A 37 -7.65 7.60 3.57
N PHE A 38 -8.94 7.78 3.25
CA PHE A 38 -9.87 6.66 3.11
C PHE A 38 -9.53 5.75 1.93
N THR A 39 -9.01 6.31 0.82
CA THR A 39 -8.55 5.52 -0.32
C THR A 39 -7.40 4.61 0.06
N TRP A 40 -6.39 5.13 0.77
CA TRP A 40 -5.24 4.34 1.22
C TRP A 40 -5.62 3.31 2.28
N LEU A 41 -6.59 3.64 3.15
CA LEU A 41 -7.15 2.69 4.10
C LEU A 41 -7.90 1.56 3.39
N ALA A 42 -8.73 1.87 2.39
CA ALA A 42 -9.47 0.89 1.60
C ALA A 42 -8.51 -0.05 0.86
N PHE A 43 -7.41 0.46 0.30
CA PHE A 43 -6.38 -0.39 -0.30
C PHE A 43 -5.71 -1.30 0.72
N ALA A 44 -5.37 -0.80 1.92
CA ALA A 44 -4.79 -1.62 2.96
C ALA A 44 -5.72 -2.77 3.38
N VAL A 45 -7.00 -2.47 3.64
CA VAL A 45 -8.01 -3.48 3.98
C VAL A 45 -8.19 -4.46 2.83
N GLY A 46 -8.24 -3.99 1.59
CA GLY A 46 -8.36 -4.82 0.40
C GLY A 46 -7.19 -5.80 0.25
N ASN A 47 -5.95 -5.33 0.42
CA ASN A 47 -4.77 -6.17 0.35
C ASN A 47 -4.68 -7.18 1.51
N LEU A 48 -5.05 -6.79 2.74
CA LEU A 48 -5.15 -7.74 3.86
C LEU A 48 -6.21 -8.82 3.59
N SER A 49 -7.38 -8.41 3.09
CA SER A 49 -8.47 -9.34 2.76
C SER A 49 -8.06 -10.30 1.65
N LEU A 50 -7.37 -9.79 0.62
CA LEU A 50 -6.83 -10.60 -0.48
C LEU A 50 -5.74 -11.57 -0.01
N TYR A 51 -4.88 -11.18 0.92
CA TYR A 51 -3.89 -12.07 1.52
C TYR A 51 -4.54 -13.23 2.25
N VAL A 52 -5.59 -12.96 3.04
CA VAL A 52 -6.38 -14.01 3.72
C VAL A 52 -7.07 -14.91 2.69
N TYR A 53 -7.76 -14.32 1.73
CA TYR A 53 -8.53 -15.03 0.70
C TYR A 53 -7.66 -15.89 -0.23
N ALA A 54 -6.44 -15.46 -0.54
CA ALA A 54 -5.55 -16.20 -1.43
C ALA A 54 -5.01 -17.49 -0.80
N GLU A 55 -5.04 -17.63 0.52
CA GLU A 55 -4.52 -18.78 1.30
C GLU A 55 -3.05 -19.13 1.02
N LYS A 56 -2.32 -18.25 0.33
CA LYS A 56 -0.91 -18.40 -0.07
C LYS A 56 0.01 -17.72 0.93
N TYR A 57 -0.07 -18.10 2.20
CA TYR A 57 0.57 -17.36 3.28
C TYR A 57 2.10 -17.37 3.25
N THR A 58 2.70 -18.42 2.69
CA THR A 58 4.15 -18.62 2.59
C THR A 58 4.74 -18.14 1.28
N GLU A 59 3.89 -17.77 0.31
CA GLU A 59 4.34 -17.36 -1.01
C GLU A 59 4.88 -15.94 -1.00
N LEU A 60 6.10 -15.75 -1.53
CA LEU A 60 6.77 -14.45 -1.53
C LEU A 60 5.95 -13.37 -2.24
N GLN A 61 5.32 -13.71 -3.37
CA GLN A 61 4.44 -12.82 -4.12
C GLN A 61 3.23 -12.34 -3.30
N SER A 62 2.69 -13.21 -2.45
CA SER A 62 1.53 -12.93 -1.58
C SER A 62 1.95 -12.04 -0.42
N ILE A 63 3.06 -12.38 0.24
CA ILE A 63 3.63 -11.60 1.35
C ILE A 63 3.99 -10.19 0.88
N ILE A 64 4.77 -10.06 -0.21
CA ILE A 64 5.24 -8.75 -0.68
C ILE A 64 4.08 -7.95 -1.31
N GLY A 65 3.35 -8.56 -2.23
CA GLY A 65 2.31 -7.88 -3.01
C GLY A 65 1.08 -7.48 -2.21
N GLN A 66 0.79 -8.20 -1.13
CA GLN A 66 -0.43 -7.98 -0.35
C GLN A 66 -0.10 -7.57 1.09
N LEU A 67 0.50 -8.45 1.90
CA LEU A 67 0.68 -8.20 3.33
C LEU A 67 1.63 -7.01 3.62
N ALA A 68 2.84 -7.04 3.07
CA ALA A 68 3.82 -5.96 3.23
C ALA A 68 3.33 -4.66 2.59
N THR A 69 2.71 -4.76 1.40
CA THR A 69 2.10 -3.61 0.74
C THR A 69 0.99 -2.98 1.59
N ALA A 70 0.13 -3.78 2.22
CA ALA A 70 -0.89 -3.28 3.14
C ALA A 70 -0.28 -2.55 4.34
N ALA A 71 0.81 -3.08 4.91
CA ALA A 71 1.53 -2.41 6.00
C ALA A 71 2.07 -1.03 5.58
N LEU A 72 2.62 -0.92 4.36
CA LEU A 72 3.06 0.35 3.79
C LEU A 72 1.89 1.31 3.58
N GLN A 73 0.73 0.81 3.12
CA GLN A 73 -0.48 1.62 2.92
C GLN A 73 -1.06 2.13 4.26
N ILE A 74 -1.04 1.31 5.31
CA ILE A 74 -1.38 1.75 6.68
C ILE A 74 -0.41 2.86 7.12
N TYR A 75 0.88 2.72 6.82
CA TYR A 75 1.85 3.76 7.14
C TYR A 75 1.61 5.06 6.33
N VAL A 76 1.17 4.96 5.07
CA VAL A 76 0.69 6.11 4.29
C VAL A 76 -0.47 6.80 5.02
N VAL A 77 -1.47 6.06 5.48
CA VAL A 77 -2.61 6.62 6.25
C VAL A 77 -2.12 7.35 7.50
N PHE A 78 -1.20 6.74 8.25
CA PHE A 78 -0.58 7.39 9.41
C PHE A 78 0.11 8.72 9.03
N LEU A 79 0.91 8.73 7.96
CA LEU A 79 1.58 9.95 7.49
C LEU A 79 0.59 11.01 6.98
N ILE A 80 -0.53 10.60 6.37
CA ILE A 80 -1.58 11.52 5.94
C ILE A 80 -2.13 12.28 7.15
N PHE A 81 -2.43 11.60 8.25
CA PHE A 81 -2.88 12.23 9.49
C PHE A 81 -1.79 13.07 10.15
N LYS A 82 -0.54 12.56 10.19
CA LYS A 82 0.61 13.28 10.77
C LYS A 82 0.91 14.60 10.05
N TYR A 83 0.80 14.63 8.74
CA TYR A 83 1.07 15.81 7.90
C TYR A 83 -0.19 16.58 7.52
N ARG A 84 -1.33 16.25 8.12
CA ARG A 84 -2.57 17.01 7.95
C ARG A 84 -2.38 18.36 8.64
N LYS A 85 -2.20 19.43 7.87
CA LYS A 85 -2.32 20.78 8.40
C LYS A 85 -3.78 20.99 8.78
N ASN A 86 -4.04 21.26 10.07
CA ASN A 86 -5.34 21.74 10.52
C ASN A 86 -5.59 23.09 9.83
N THR A 87 -6.30 23.06 8.71
CA THR A 87 -6.97 24.24 8.18
C THR A 87 -8.23 24.41 9.03
N VAL A 88 -8.03 24.87 10.27
CA VAL A 88 -9.11 25.55 10.98
C VAL A 88 -9.29 26.85 10.20
N LYS A 89 -10.27 26.86 9.30
CA LYS A 89 -10.87 28.08 8.79
C LYS A 89 -11.95 28.50 9.77
#